data_AF-A0A930EFS3-F1
#
_entry.id   AF-A0A930EFS3-F1
#
_cell.length_a   1.000
_cell.length_b   1.000
_cell.length_c   1.000
_cell.angle_alpha   90.00
_cell.angle_beta   90.00
_cell.angle_gamma   90.00
#
_symmetry.space_group_name_H-M   'P 1'
#
loop_
_entity.id
_entity.type
_entity.pdbx_description
1 polymer ?
#
loop_
_entity_poly.entity_id
_entity_poly.type
_entity_poly.pdbx_seq_one_letter_code
_entity_poly.pdbx_strand_id
1 'polypeptide(L)'
;HGNADMIRDTAYYECEHCKHRIDDKHKMDMLRQGEWRAVNESQVRVVRSVAYHLSSLYSPWVTFGDVAYEFVKSKDTPSELMNFINSWLAEPWKSAKTKSTQNLVFTQSEVPRGVVPQHAPLLIASVDVQQDHFWWEVRAYAHGVSSYLVDYGQASSWSDLTEILIDREYPSEYGEARKIVRAGIDSGYRTDEVYQYCAQYPEVCVPVKGDSSHSPLAPPYKMSSIEKGVIGGMKLYVVNTDYWKDFIFARMVRPANEPGTIHLFKDCPEEYSEHLRSEEKQEIRNVKTGAVTVQWKPLTSHPTNHLLDTCVYNAMVADSVGVKYLPEYNLDTDEEDEDTDAEDFNADSRGWFS
;
A
#
# COMPACT_ATOMS: atom_id res chain seq x y z
N HIS A 1 7.85 -5.37 13.94
CA HIS A 1 6.64 -4.65 14.43
C HIS A 1 6.65 -4.55 15.95
N GLY A 2 6.57 -3.34 16.51
CA GLY A 2 6.53 -3.15 17.97
C GLY A 2 5.26 -3.76 18.57
N ASN A 3 5.40 -4.45 19.71
CA ASN A 3 4.30 -5.09 20.44
C ASN A 3 3.16 -4.07 20.68
N ALA A 4 2.01 -4.28 20.04
CA ALA A 4 0.87 -3.37 20.09
C ALA A 4 0.41 -3.12 21.53
N ASP A 5 0.46 -4.16 22.37
CA ASP A 5 0.08 -4.07 23.77
C ASP A 5 1.12 -3.26 24.55
N MET A 6 2.41 -3.44 24.24
CA MET A 6 3.46 -2.59 24.82
C MET A 6 3.26 -1.12 24.48
N ILE A 7 2.89 -0.77 23.25
CA ILE A 7 2.61 0.63 22.86
C ILE A 7 1.44 1.17 23.68
N ARG A 8 0.36 0.41 23.80
CA ARG A 8 -0.82 0.81 24.58
C ARG A 8 -0.51 0.98 26.06
N ASP A 9 0.27 0.08 26.64
CA ASP A 9 0.53 0.04 28.08
C ASP A 9 1.61 1.03 28.54
N THR A 10 2.50 1.45 27.63
CA THR A 10 3.66 2.28 28.00
C THR A 10 3.56 3.73 27.58
N ALA A 11 2.65 4.08 26.66
CA ALA A 11 2.53 5.46 26.20
C ALA A 11 2.03 6.41 27.30
N TYR A 12 2.59 7.61 27.34
CA TYR A 12 2.17 8.70 28.20
C TYR A 12 2.26 10.02 27.43
N TYR A 13 1.58 11.05 27.91
CA TYR A 13 1.72 12.39 27.35
C TYR A 13 2.87 13.13 28.05
N GLU A 14 3.78 13.72 27.29
CA GLU A 14 4.83 14.60 27.82
C GLU A 14 4.35 16.05 27.77
N CYS A 15 4.31 16.74 28.91
CA CYS A 15 3.90 18.14 28.96
C CYS A 15 4.81 19.03 28.08
N GLU A 16 4.20 19.78 27.15
CA GLU A 16 4.93 20.68 26.24
C GLU A 16 5.74 21.77 26.98
N HIS A 17 5.32 22.19 28.17
CA HIS A 17 5.96 23.27 28.92
C HIS A 17 7.03 22.78 29.90
N CYS A 18 6.72 21.77 30.72
CA CYS A 18 7.58 21.35 31.83
C CYS A 18 8.19 19.95 31.65
N LYS A 19 7.88 19.25 30.55
CA LYS A 19 8.42 17.94 30.19
C LYS A 19 8.13 16.81 31.18
N HIS A 20 7.22 17.04 32.14
CA HIS A 20 6.76 15.99 33.02
C HIS A 20 5.86 15.01 32.29
N ARG A 21 5.96 13.74 32.72
CA ARG A 21 5.10 12.64 32.31
C ARG A 21 3.69 12.81 32.88
N ILE A 22 2.70 12.70 32.01
CA ILE A 22 1.28 12.72 32.32
C ILE A 22 0.68 11.38 31.89
N ASP A 23 0.34 10.56 32.87
CA ASP A 23 -0.42 9.31 32.68
C ASP A 23 -1.93 9.54 32.60
N ASP A 24 -2.67 8.56 32.07
CA ASP A 24 -4.14 8.58 31.94
C ASP A 24 -4.87 8.84 33.27
N LYS A 25 -4.32 8.40 34.41
CA LYS A 25 -4.89 8.66 35.75
C LYS A 25 -5.03 10.15 36.06
N HIS A 26 -4.22 11.01 35.45
CA HIS A 26 -4.27 12.46 35.65
C HIS A 26 -5.33 13.15 34.79
N LYS A 27 -5.84 12.51 33.73
CA LYS A 27 -6.78 13.14 32.78
C LYS A 27 -8.00 13.74 33.45
N MET A 28 -8.67 12.97 34.33
CA MET A 28 -9.93 13.43 34.93
C MET A 28 -9.75 14.70 35.75
N ASP A 29 -8.65 14.83 36.49
CA ASP A 29 -8.37 16.01 37.29
C ASP A 29 -7.95 17.19 36.40
N MET A 30 -7.14 16.95 35.37
CA MET A 30 -6.78 17.96 34.38
C MET A 30 -8.01 18.50 33.64
N LEU A 31 -8.93 17.63 33.22
CA LEU A 31 -10.15 18.02 32.49
C LEU A 31 -11.11 18.83 33.37
N ARG A 32 -11.22 18.50 34.66
CA ARG A 32 -12.03 19.28 35.62
C ARG A 32 -11.46 20.67 35.88
N GLN A 33 -10.13 20.80 35.83
CA GLN A 33 -9.42 22.07 36.03
C GLN A 33 -9.25 22.87 34.73
N GLY A 34 -9.49 22.24 33.59
CA GLY A 34 -9.43 22.88 32.28
C GLY A 34 -10.55 23.91 32.10
N GLU A 35 -10.27 24.93 31.30
CA GLU A 35 -11.23 25.96 30.94
C GLU A 35 -11.38 26.08 29.43
N TRP A 36 -12.61 26.26 28.96
CA TRP A 36 -12.90 26.53 27.56
C TRP A 36 -12.59 27.99 27.25
N ARG A 37 -11.62 28.22 26.37
CA ARG A 37 -11.26 29.57 25.91
C ARG A 37 -11.77 29.80 24.49
N ALA A 38 -12.54 30.87 24.30
CA ALA A 38 -12.97 31.28 22.97
C ALA A 38 -11.74 31.76 22.18
N VAL A 39 -11.54 31.18 20.98
CA VAL A 39 -10.45 31.60 20.08
C VAL A 39 -10.89 32.71 19.12
N ASN A 40 -12.20 32.90 18.94
CA ASN A 40 -12.79 33.95 18.11
C ASN A 40 -13.91 34.64 18.87
N GLU A 41 -13.93 35.97 18.87
CA GLU A 41 -15.02 36.75 19.46
C GLU A 41 -16.15 36.97 18.45
N SER A 42 -17.39 36.65 18.85
CA SER A 42 -18.56 36.94 18.02
C SER A 42 -18.88 38.43 18.06
N GLN A 43 -18.83 39.09 16.91
CA GLN A 43 -19.27 40.49 16.76
C GLN A 43 -20.80 40.63 16.66
N VAL A 44 -21.53 39.52 16.62
CA VAL A 44 -23.00 39.53 16.53
C VAL A 44 -23.63 39.36 17.91
N ARG A 45 -24.74 40.09 18.10
CA ARG A 45 -25.48 40.20 19.38
C ARG A 45 -26.10 38.88 19.85
N VAL A 46 -26.30 37.91 18.94
CA VAL A 46 -26.88 36.60 19.24
C VAL A 46 -26.08 35.52 18.50
N VAL A 47 -25.39 34.67 19.26
CA VAL A 47 -24.69 33.48 18.76
C VAL A 47 -25.70 32.33 18.63
N ARG A 48 -25.81 31.75 17.43
CA ARG A 48 -26.79 30.67 17.15
C ARG A 48 -26.18 29.26 17.25
N SER A 49 -24.87 29.14 17.08
CA SER A 49 -24.14 27.87 17.19
C SER A 49 -22.72 28.11 17.67
N VAL A 50 -22.20 27.15 18.43
CA VAL A 50 -20.81 27.12 18.92
C VAL A 50 -20.22 25.79 18.47
N ALA A 51 -19.01 25.84 17.92
CA ALA A 51 -18.22 24.66 17.56
C ALA A 51 -17.01 24.56 18.49
N TYR A 52 -16.59 23.33 18.76
CA TYR A 52 -15.45 23.02 19.61
C TYR A 52 -14.36 22.34 18.77
N HIS A 53 -13.11 22.67 19.04
CA HIS A 53 -11.94 22.04 18.43
C HIS A 53 -11.18 21.31 19.54
N LEU A 54 -11.31 19.98 19.60
CA LEU A 54 -10.77 19.19 20.69
C LEU A 54 -10.21 17.86 20.17
N SER A 55 -8.96 17.57 20.51
CA SER A 55 -8.30 16.29 20.22
C SER A 55 -8.87 15.15 21.08
N SER A 56 -8.77 13.92 20.57
CA SER A 56 -9.05 12.68 21.30
C SER A 56 -8.16 12.49 22.53
N LEU A 57 -7.02 13.20 22.61
CA LEU A 57 -6.17 13.24 23.82
C LEU A 57 -6.92 13.74 25.07
N TYR A 58 -7.98 14.53 24.89
CA TYR A 58 -8.82 15.03 25.98
C TYR A 58 -9.99 14.09 26.34
N SER A 59 -10.19 13.00 25.59
CA SER A 59 -11.28 12.07 25.87
C SER A 59 -11.01 11.30 27.17
N PRO A 60 -11.98 11.24 28.11
CA PRO A 60 -11.89 10.39 29.30
C PRO A 60 -11.86 8.89 28.99
N TRP A 61 -12.26 8.51 27.78
CA TRP A 61 -12.52 7.12 27.39
C TRP A 61 -11.52 6.57 26.38
N VAL A 62 -10.59 7.41 25.90
CA VAL A 62 -9.51 7.03 24.99
C VAL A 62 -8.21 7.23 25.75
N THR A 63 -7.38 6.19 25.88
CA THR A 63 -6.11 6.28 26.61
C THR A 63 -5.04 6.97 25.76
N PHE A 64 -3.95 7.45 26.38
CA PHE A 64 -2.79 7.93 25.60
C PHE A 64 -2.18 6.80 24.76
N GLY A 65 -2.23 5.57 25.28
CA GLY A 65 -1.90 4.33 24.56
C GLY A 65 -2.68 4.12 23.28
N ASP A 66 -4.01 4.30 23.32
CA ASP A 66 -4.87 4.14 22.15
C ASP A 66 -4.51 5.13 21.04
N VAL A 67 -4.26 6.39 21.41
CA VAL A 67 -3.84 7.44 20.45
C VAL A 67 -2.48 7.11 19.85
N ALA A 68 -1.51 6.69 20.67
CA ALA A 68 -0.17 6.33 20.20
C ALA A 68 -0.20 5.10 19.28
N TYR A 69 -1.00 4.09 19.62
CA TYR A 69 -1.21 2.90 18.81
C TYR A 69 -1.80 3.24 17.44
N GLU A 70 -2.86 4.07 17.40
CA GLU A 70 -3.46 4.46 16.12
C GLU A 70 -2.48 5.29 15.28
N PHE A 71 -1.67 6.16 15.88
CA PHE A 71 -0.61 6.87 15.16
C PHE A 71 0.38 5.89 14.51
N VAL A 72 0.92 4.94 15.28
CA VAL A 72 1.92 3.98 14.77
C VAL A 72 1.33 3.09 13.67
N LYS A 73 0.05 2.75 13.76
CA LYS A 73 -0.66 1.98 12.74
C LYS A 73 -0.89 2.79 11.46
N SER A 74 -1.23 4.08 11.59
CA SER A 74 -1.64 4.96 10.50
C SER A 74 -0.50 5.69 9.80
N LYS A 75 0.65 5.90 10.47
CA LYS A 75 1.72 6.80 10.04
C LYS A 75 2.32 6.49 8.66
N ASP A 76 2.27 5.23 8.24
CA ASP A 76 2.88 4.77 6.99
C ASP A 76 1.93 4.89 5.80
N THR A 77 0.66 5.22 6.02
CA THR A 77 -0.35 5.34 4.96
C THR A 77 -0.89 6.77 4.93
N PRO A 78 -0.70 7.54 3.84
CA PRO A 78 -1.06 8.96 3.82
C PRO A 78 -2.53 9.26 4.17
N SER A 79 -3.45 8.45 3.68
CA SER A 79 -4.89 8.60 3.94
C SER A 79 -5.26 8.27 5.40
N GLU A 80 -4.67 7.21 5.97
CA GLU A 80 -4.88 6.85 7.38
C GLU A 80 -4.24 7.88 8.31
N LEU A 81 -3.05 8.36 7.99
CA LEU A 81 -2.40 9.44 8.72
C LEU A 81 -3.21 10.73 8.64
N MET A 82 -3.75 11.09 7.47
CA MET A 82 -4.67 12.22 7.34
C MET A 82 -5.92 12.04 8.21
N ASN A 83 -6.50 10.85 8.25
CA ASN A 83 -7.61 10.55 9.14
C ASN A 83 -7.22 10.64 10.62
N PHE A 84 -6.01 10.19 10.98
CA PHE A 84 -5.49 10.35 12.32
C PHE A 84 -5.37 11.84 12.70
N ILE A 85 -4.75 12.67 11.87
CA ILE A 85 -4.62 14.11 12.14
C ILE A 85 -5.99 14.79 12.25
N ASN A 86 -6.90 14.55 11.29
CA ASN A 86 -8.20 15.21 11.26
C ASN A 86 -9.16 14.70 12.35
N SER A 87 -9.25 13.38 12.57
CA SER A 87 -10.26 12.76 13.44
C SER A 87 -9.76 12.53 14.86
N TRP A 88 -8.46 12.24 15.04
CA TRP A 88 -7.88 12.01 16.37
C TRP A 88 -7.27 13.26 16.97
N LEU A 89 -6.49 14.03 16.20
CA LEU A 89 -5.88 15.26 16.72
C LEU A 89 -6.80 16.49 16.59
N ALA A 90 -7.88 16.37 15.81
CA ALA A 90 -8.76 17.47 15.42
C ALA A 90 -8.03 18.57 14.63
N GLU A 91 -6.82 18.33 14.17
CA GLU A 91 -6.00 19.33 13.50
C GLU A 91 -6.32 19.38 11.99
N PRO A 92 -6.27 20.56 11.36
CA PRO A 92 -6.40 20.64 9.92
C PRO A 92 -5.19 19.99 9.25
N TRP A 93 -5.42 18.93 8.47
CA TRP A 93 -4.39 18.37 7.60
C TRP A 93 -3.87 19.44 6.64
N LYS A 94 -2.59 19.78 6.79
CA LYS A 94 -1.86 20.55 5.79
C LYS A 94 -1.34 19.54 4.77
N SER A 95 -1.95 19.49 3.60
CA SER A 95 -1.32 18.82 2.46
C SER A 95 0.07 19.41 2.32
N ALA A 96 1.10 18.55 2.30
CA ALA A 96 2.40 19.00 1.80
C ALA A 96 2.10 19.63 0.44
N LYS A 97 2.45 20.92 0.26
CA LYS A 97 2.27 21.65 -1.01
C LYS A 97 2.56 20.68 -2.13
N THR A 98 1.62 20.50 -3.08
CA THR A 98 1.78 19.53 -4.17
C THR A 98 3.18 19.67 -4.74
N LYS A 99 4.06 18.72 -4.40
CA LYS A 99 5.34 18.60 -5.06
C LYS A 99 5.00 18.02 -6.42
N SER A 100 5.39 18.75 -7.47
CA SER A 100 5.18 18.23 -8.82
C SER A 100 5.87 16.88 -8.94
N THR A 101 5.15 15.91 -9.50
CA THR A 101 5.68 14.56 -9.73
C THR A 101 6.86 14.59 -10.69
N GLN A 102 6.94 15.60 -11.56
CA GLN A 102 8.01 15.77 -12.55
C GLN A 102 9.42 15.80 -11.97
N ASN A 103 9.59 16.24 -10.72
CA ASN A 103 10.90 16.34 -10.07
C ASN A 103 11.20 15.16 -9.13
N LEU A 104 10.35 14.13 -9.10
CA LEU A 104 10.56 12.98 -8.23
C LEU A 104 11.68 12.10 -8.77
N VAL A 105 12.63 11.81 -7.89
CA VAL A 105 13.65 10.78 -8.11
C VAL A 105 13.17 9.53 -7.41
N PHE A 106 12.96 8.46 -8.18
CA PHE A 106 12.48 7.19 -7.65
C PHE A 106 13.64 6.33 -7.17
N THR A 107 13.45 5.69 -6.03
CA THR A 107 14.45 4.79 -5.45
C THR A 107 14.70 3.60 -6.36
N GLN A 108 15.98 3.29 -6.63
CA GLN A 108 16.40 2.12 -7.39
C GLN A 108 17.03 1.08 -6.47
N SER A 109 17.04 -0.18 -6.91
CA SER A 109 17.78 -1.28 -6.29
C SER A 109 19.02 -1.63 -7.12
N GLU A 110 19.90 -2.47 -6.58
CA GLU A 110 21.04 -3.03 -7.32
C GLU A 110 20.69 -4.30 -8.11
N VAL A 111 19.45 -4.79 -8.00
CA VAL A 111 19.01 -6.03 -8.63
C VAL A 111 18.70 -5.80 -10.10
N PRO A 112 19.28 -6.58 -11.05
CA PRO A 112 19.00 -6.44 -12.47
C PRO A 112 17.54 -6.72 -12.84
N ARG A 113 17.11 -6.16 -13.97
CA ARG A 113 15.80 -6.48 -14.57
C ARG A 113 15.65 -7.99 -14.78
N GLY A 114 14.48 -8.51 -14.43
CA GLY A 114 14.11 -9.92 -14.58
C GLY A 114 14.60 -10.81 -13.44
N VAL A 115 15.32 -10.28 -12.45
CA VAL A 115 15.82 -11.03 -11.29
C VAL A 115 15.02 -10.66 -10.05
N VAL A 116 14.63 -11.66 -9.26
CA VAL A 116 13.87 -11.51 -8.02
C VAL A 116 14.83 -11.38 -6.84
N PRO A 117 14.75 -10.30 -6.05
CA PRO A 117 15.52 -10.20 -4.81
C PRO A 117 15.18 -11.34 -3.86
N GLN A 118 16.18 -11.96 -3.23
CA GLN A 118 15.97 -13.16 -2.39
C GLN A 118 15.00 -12.91 -1.23
N HIS A 119 15.13 -11.75 -0.58
CA HIS A 119 14.28 -11.33 0.54
C HIS A 119 12.88 -10.88 0.13
N ALA A 120 12.53 -10.95 -1.16
CA ALA A 120 11.25 -10.53 -1.72
C ALA A 120 10.53 -11.67 -2.48
N PRO A 121 10.10 -12.75 -1.79
CA PRO A 121 9.69 -14.00 -2.44
C PRO A 121 8.34 -13.92 -3.18
N LEU A 122 7.47 -12.97 -2.86
CA LEU A 122 6.13 -12.88 -3.44
C LEU A 122 6.11 -12.05 -4.72
N LEU A 123 5.88 -12.69 -5.86
CA LEU A 123 5.70 -12.03 -7.16
C LEU A 123 4.23 -11.74 -7.44
N ILE A 124 3.92 -10.46 -7.63
CA ILE A 124 2.61 -9.98 -8.01
C ILE A 124 2.70 -9.27 -9.35
N ALA A 125 1.77 -9.57 -10.24
CA ALA A 125 1.66 -8.92 -11.52
C ALA A 125 0.41 -8.04 -11.62
N SER A 126 0.44 -7.15 -12.59
CA SER A 126 -0.72 -6.33 -12.94
C SER A 126 -0.69 -6.01 -14.42
N VAL A 127 -1.87 -5.97 -15.03
CA VAL A 127 -2.05 -5.74 -16.46
C VAL A 127 -3.06 -4.62 -16.67
N ASP A 128 -2.68 -3.62 -17.45
CA ASP A 128 -3.55 -2.59 -18.00
C ASP A 128 -3.93 -2.96 -19.44
N VAL A 129 -5.24 -3.11 -19.68
CA VAL A 129 -5.76 -3.65 -20.94
C VAL A 129 -6.10 -2.51 -21.89
N GLN A 130 -5.48 -2.52 -23.07
CA GLN A 130 -5.74 -1.54 -24.12
C GLN A 130 -6.52 -2.17 -25.28
N GLN A 131 -6.82 -1.36 -26.30
CA GLN A 131 -7.60 -1.80 -27.45
C GLN A 131 -6.93 -2.91 -28.25
N ASP A 132 -5.63 -2.80 -28.45
CA ASP A 132 -4.84 -3.63 -29.36
C ASP A 132 -3.65 -4.31 -28.67
N HIS A 133 -3.35 -3.96 -27.41
CA HIS A 133 -2.23 -4.51 -26.65
C HIS A 133 -2.52 -4.48 -25.14
N PHE A 134 -1.54 -4.89 -24.36
CA PHE A 134 -1.57 -4.90 -22.90
C PHE A 134 -0.28 -4.30 -22.38
N TRP A 135 -0.37 -3.47 -21.35
CA TRP A 135 0.80 -3.12 -20.52
C TRP A 135 0.81 -4.01 -19.30
N TRP A 136 1.98 -4.46 -18.88
CA TRP A 136 2.13 -5.31 -17.71
C TRP A 136 3.34 -4.92 -16.89
N GLU A 137 3.28 -5.19 -15.59
CA GLU A 137 4.45 -5.18 -14.71
C GLU A 137 4.40 -6.35 -13.73
N VAL A 138 5.58 -6.70 -13.22
CA VAL A 138 5.80 -7.70 -12.18
C VAL A 138 6.62 -7.08 -11.07
N ARG A 139 6.15 -7.22 -9.84
CA ARG A 139 6.82 -6.73 -8.64
C ARG A 139 7.02 -7.85 -7.64
N ALA A 140 8.19 -7.86 -7.01
CA ALA A 140 8.53 -8.69 -5.87
C ALA A 140 8.25 -7.93 -4.57
N TYR A 141 7.71 -8.60 -3.55
CA TYR A 141 7.39 -7.98 -2.27
C TYR A 141 8.15 -8.62 -1.10
N ALA A 142 8.64 -7.76 -0.21
CA ALA A 142 9.36 -8.09 1.00
C ALA A 142 8.65 -7.55 2.24
N HIS A 143 9.27 -7.76 3.40
CA HIS A 143 8.82 -7.24 4.69
C HIS A 143 8.46 -5.75 4.65
N GLY A 144 7.44 -5.36 5.43
CA GLY A 144 7.01 -3.96 5.53
C GLY A 144 6.32 -3.41 4.28
N VAL A 145 5.94 -4.27 3.33
CA VAL A 145 5.38 -3.89 2.01
C VAL A 145 6.42 -3.18 1.14
N SER A 146 7.72 -3.42 1.39
CA SER A 146 8.76 -3.04 0.44
C SER A 146 8.54 -3.82 -0.86
N SER A 147 8.77 -3.19 -2.01
CA SER A 147 8.61 -3.86 -3.29
C SER A 147 9.63 -3.48 -4.33
N TYR A 148 9.92 -4.39 -5.25
CA TYR A 148 10.95 -4.26 -6.26
C TYR A 148 10.33 -4.53 -7.62
N LEU A 149 10.41 -3.56 -8.54
CA LEU A 149 10.05 -3.79 -9.93
C LEU A 149 10.99 -4.84 -10.51
N VAL A 150 10.45 -5.99 -10.90
CA VAL A 150 11.24 -7.08 -11.50
C VAL A 150 11.29 -6.91 -13.01
N ASP A 151 10.14 -6.71 -13.64
CA ASP A 151 10.03 -6.58 -15.09
C ASP A 151 8.75 -5.82 -15.47
N TYR A 152 8.72 -5.23 -16.66
CA TYR A 152 7.54 -4.58 -17.23
C TYR A 152 7.60 -4.61 -18.76
N GLY A 153 6.46 -4.46 -19.43
CA GLY A 153 6.48 -4.37 -20.88
C GLY A 153 5.10 -4.31 -21.50
N GLN A 154 5.07 -4.65 -22.79
CA GLN A 154 3.84 -4.79 -23.55
C GLN A 154 3.67 -6.22 -24.03
N ALA A 155 2.42 -6.66 -24.13
CA ALA A 155 2.01 -7.91 -24.75
C ALA A 155 0.99 -7.61 -25.85
N SER A 156 1.01 -8.36 -26.95
CA SER A 156 0.10 -8.14 -28.09
C SER A 156 -1.08 -9.12 -28.09
N SER A 157 -0.98 -10.21 -27.34
CA SER A 157 -2.00 -11.26 -27.29
C SER A 157 -2.23 -11.81 -25.89
N TRP A 158 -3.38 -12.46 -25.68
CA TRP A 158 -3.65 -13.23 -24.46
C TRP A 158 -2.70 -14.42 -24.28
N SER A 159 -2.14 -14.94 -25.38
CA SER A 159 -1.13 -16.01 -25.32
C SER A 159 0.18 -15.47 -24.74
N ASP A 160 0.60 -14.28 -25.14
CA ASP A 160 1.79 -13.61 -24.59
C ASP A 160 1.60 -13.37 -23.09
N LEU A 161 0.40 -12.92 -22.68
CA LEU A 161 0.06 -12.79 -21.26
C LEU A 161 0.06 -14.12 -20.51
N THR A 162 -0.31 -15.24 -21.16
CA THR A 162 -0.24 -16.56 -20.54
C THR A 162 1.20 -16.96 -20.29
N GLU A 163 2.06 -16.75 -21.30
CA GLU A 163 3.50 -16.99 -21.17
C GLU A 163 4.08 -16.18 -20.00
N ILE A 164 3.75 -14.89 -19.92
CA ILE A 164 4.27 -13.98 -18.88
C ILE A 164 3.71 -14.31 -17.49
N LEU A 165 2.40 -14.49 -17.37
CA LEU A 165 1.71 -14.57 -16.07
C LEU A 165 1.69 -15.98 -15.47
N ILE A 166 1.70 -17.02 -16.31
CA ILE A 166 1.44 -18.40 -15.91
C ILE A 166 2.69 -19.27 -16.10
N ASP A 167 3.31 -19.20 -17.28
CA ASP A 167 4.36 -20.15 -17.66
C ASP A 167 5.75 -19.68 -17.23
N ARG A 168 6.02 -18.38 -17.26
CA ARG A 168 7.34 -17.80 -17.01
C ARG A 168 7.78 -17.99 -15.56
N GLU A 169 9.02 -18.41 -15.44
CA GLU A 169 9.75 -18.51 -14.18
C GLU A 169 10.80 -17.39 -14.10
N TYR A 170 10.83 -16.69 -12.98
CA TYR A 170 11.76 -15.58 -12.74
C TYR A 170 12.91 -16.07 -11.86
N PRO A 171 14.18 -15.93 -12.30
CA PRO A 171 15.33 -16.32 -11.49
C PRO A 171 15.42 -15.45 -10.23
N SER A 172 15.78 -16.04 -9.10
CA SER A 172 16.19 -15.31 -7.90
C SER A 172 17.71 -15.15 -7.85
N GLU A 173 18.22 -14.15 -7.11
CA GLU A 173 19.66 -13.87 -6.96
C GLU A 173 20.51 -15.09 -6.55
N TYR A 174 19.92 -16.09 -5.87
CA TYR A 174 20.64 -17.25 -5.33
C TYR A 174 20.01 -18.62 -5.61
N GLY A 175 19.13 -18.75 -6.62
CA GLY A 175 18.84 -20.08 -7.18
C GLY A 175 17.39 -20.34 -7.58
N GLU A 176 16.45 -20.36 -6.62
CA GLU A 176 15.09 -20.83 -6.90
C GLU A 176 14.32 -19.88 -7.82
N ALA A 177 13.77 -20.43 -8.89
CA ALA A 177 12.90 -19.67 -9.77
C ALA A 177 11.54 -19.43 -9.10
N ARG A 178 11.02 -18.21 -9.21
CA ARG A 178 9.74 -17.80 -8.64
C ARG A 178 8.71 -17.60 -9.74
N LYS A 179 7.45 -17.91 -9.43
CA LYS A 179 6.29 -17.64 -10.30
C LYS A 179 5.42 -16.55 -9.70
N ILE A 180 4.67 -15.89 -10.57
CA ILE A 180 3.64 -14.93 -10.16
C ILE A 180 2.57 -15.67 -9.36
N VAL A 181 2.32 -15.23 -8.14
CA VAL A 181 1.32 -15.84 -7.25
C VAL A 181 -0.06 -15.23 -7.44
N ARG A 182 -0.12 -13.97 -7.90
CA ARG A 182 -1.37 -13.28 -8.19
C ARG A 182 -1.17 -12.18 -9.22
N ALA A 183 -2.15 -12.00 -10.10
CA ALA A 183 -2.16 -10.99 -11.15
C ALA A 183 -3.50 -10.23 -11.17
N GLY A 184 -3.46 -8.90 -11.12
CA GLY A 184 -4.64 -8.06 -11.34
C GLY A 184 -4.75 -7.64 -12.80
N ILE A 185 -5.88 -7.89 -13.45
CA ILE A 185 -6.08 -7.54 -14.87
C ILE A 185 -7.19 -6.50 -14.96
N ASP A 186 -6.88 -5.31 -15.50
CA ASP A 186 -7.86 -4.24 -15.61
C ASP A 186 -9.02 -4.63 -16.52
N SER A 187 -10.23 -4.46 -16.00
CA SER A 187 -11.48 -4.76 -16.67
C SER A 187 -12.14 -3.50 -17.24
N GLY A 188 -11.46 -2.35 -17.19
CA GLY A 188 -11.88 -1.09 -17.80
C GLY A 188 -12.05 -1.16 -19.32
N TYR A 189 -11.25 -1.99 -19.98
CA TYR A 189 -11.34 -2.27 -21.41
C TYR A 189 -11.48 -3.79 -21.68
N ARG A 190 -12.10 -4.17 -22.82
CA ARG A 190 -12.34 -5.59 -23.20
C ARG A 190 -12.88 -6.46 -22.06
N THR A 191 -13.81 -5.91 -21.27
CA THR A 191 -14.29 -6.46 -19.99
C THR A 191 -14.70 -7.93 -20.06
N ASP A 192 -15.40 -8.35 -21.13
CA ASP A 192 -15.84 -9.73 -21.28
C ASP A 192 -14.66 -10.70 -21.51
N GLU A 193 -13.66 -10.30 -22.28
CA GLU A 193 -12.44 -11.09 -22.51
C GLU A 193 -11.61 -11.20 -21.23
N VAL A 194 -11.49 -10.10 -20.47
CA VAL A 194 -10.80 -10.07 -19.17
C VAL A 194 -11.44 -11.07 -18.21
N TYR A 195 -12.78 -11.05 -18.09
CA TYR A 195 -13.47 -12.00 -17.22
C TYR A 195 -13.35 -13.45 -17.72
N GLN A 196 -13.33 -13.69 -19.03
CA GLN A 196 -13.08 -15.05 -19.54
C GLN A 196 -11.67 -15.53 -19.22
N TYR A 197 -10.65 -14.68 -19.41
CA TYR A 197 -9.27 -15.01 -19.11
C TYR A 197 -9.03 -15.26 -17.61
N CYS A 198 -9.57 -14.41 -16.74
CA CYS A 198 -9.50 -14.63 -15.30
C CYS A 198 -10.23 -15.91 -14.86
N ALA A 199 -11.26 -16.34 -15.59
CA ALA A 199 -12.00 -17.57 -15.28
C ALA A 199 -11.21 -18.82 -15.70
N GLN A 200 -10.30 -18.70 -16.67
CA GLN A 200 -9.39 -19.79 -17.08
C GLN A 200 -8.28 -20.00 -16.04
N TYR A 201 -7.80 -18.93 -15.40
CA TYR A 201 -6.70 -18.96 -14.42
C TYR A 201 -7.10 -18.35 -13.07
N PRO A 202 -8.16 -18.82 -12.37
CA PRO A 202 -8.71 -18.16 -11.19
C PRO A 202 -7.79 -18.17 -9.95
N GLU A 203 -6.80 -19.08 -9.95
CA GLU A 203 -5.77 -19.16 -8.89
C GLU A 203 -4.73 -18.04 -9.00
N VAL A 204 -4.48 -17.52 -10.21
CA VAL A 204 -3.49 -16.46 -10.45
C VAL A 204 -4.18 -15.14 -10.77
N CYS A 205 -5.13 -15.12 -11.69
CA CYS A 205 -5.69 -13.91 -12.28
C CYS A 205 -6.99 -13.47 -11.60
N VAL A 206 -7.10 -12.17 -11.31
CA VAL A 206 -8.31 -11.51 -10.84
C VAL A 206 -8.61 -10.26 -11.65
N PRO A 207 -9.88 -10.00 -11.99
CA PRO A 207 -10.23 -8.72 -12.58
C PRO A 207 -10.16 -7.60 -11.54
N VAL A 208 -9.63 -6.46 -11.96
CA VAL A 208 -9.61 -5.21 -11.20
C VAL A 208 -10.30 -4.12 -12.00
N LYS A 209 -10.78 -3.08 -11.31
CA LYS A 209 -11.39 -1.91 -11.96
C LYS A 209 -11.15 -0.68 -11.12
N GLY A 210 -10.60 0.38 -11.71
CA GLY A 210 -10.49 1.68 -11.04
C GLY A 210 -11.86 2.29 -10.72
N ASP A 211 -12.00 2.80 -9.49
CA ASP A 211 -13.08 3.68 -9.06
C ASP A 211 -12.58 5.12 -9.03
N SER A 212 -13.27 5.99 -9.76
CA SER A 212 -13.01 7.43 -9.79
C SER A 212 -13.75 8.19 -8.69
N SER A 213 -14.39 7.49 -7.74
CA SER A 213 -15.00 8.14 -6.58
C SER A 213 -13.91 8.70 -5.65
N HIS A 214 -13.67 10.01 -5.77
CA HIS A 214 -12.63 10.79 -5.07
C HIS A 214 -12.89 10.98 -3.56
N SER A 215 -13.40 9.97 -2.86
CA SER A 215 -13.57 10.06 -1.41
C SER A 215 -12.30 9.56 -0.71
N PRO A 216 -11.57 10.43 0.00
CA PRO A 216 -10.41 10.00 0.78
C PRO A 216 -10.79 9.06 1.95
N LEU A 217 -12.07 8.99 2.31
CA LEU A 217 -12.62 8.08 3.32
C LEU A 217 -13.13 6.77 2.72
N ALA A 218 -13.09 6.59 1.39
CA ALA A 218 -13.44 5.33 0.78
C ALA A 218 -12.39 4.27 1.13
N PRO A 219 -12.80 3.00 1.31
CA PRO A 219 -11.85 1.91 1.54
C PRO A 219 -10.85 1.81 0.39
N PRO A 220 -9.64 1.23 0.63
CA PRO A 220 -8.62 1.05 -0.41
C PRO A 220 -9.14 0.31 -1.64
N TYR A 221 -10.09 -0.60 -1.45
CA TYR A 221 -10.85 -1.26 -2.51
C TYR A 221 -12.16 -1.83 -1.96
N LYS A 222 -13.07 -2.18 -2.86
CA LYS A 222 -14.29 -2.96 -2.57
C LYS A 222 -14.25 -4.25 -3.36
N MET A 223 -14.77 -5.32 -2.79
CA MET A 223 -14.90 -6.61 -3.48
C MET A 223 -16.35 -6.82 -3.89
N SER A 224 -16.58 -7.17 -5.15
CA SER A 224 -17.87 -7.64 -5.65
C SER A 224 -17.71 -9.05 -6.23
N SER A 225 -18.81 -9.81 -6.27
CA SER A 225 -18.83 -11.12 -6.91
C SER A 225 -19.49 -11.02 -8.28
N ILE A 226 -18.90 -11.70 -9.25
CA ILE A 226 -19.39 -11.80 -10.63
C ILE A 226 -19.70 -13.27 -10.90
N GLU A 227 -20.94 -13.55 -11.28
CA GLU A 227 -21.39 -14.89 -11.68
C GLU A 227 -21.01 -15.19 -13.14
N LYS A 228 -19.71 -15.33 -13.42
CA LYS A 228 -19.19 -15.72 -14.74
C LYS A 228 -18.21 -16.88 -14.63
N GLY A 229 -18.65 -18.08 -15.02
CA GLY A 229 -17.78 -19.22 -15.37
C GLY A 229 -17.02 -19.91 -14.25
N VAL A 230 -16.96 -19.34 -13.03
CA VAL A 230 -16.25 -19.91 -11.87
C VAL A 230 -17.26 -20.36 -10.82
N ILE A 231 -17.13 -21.61 -10.35
CA ILE A 231 -17.95 -22.16 -9.26
C ILE A 231 -17.68 -21.33 -8.00
N GLY A 232 -18.72 -20.67 -7.46
CA GLY A 232 -18.59 -19.75 -6.32
C GLY A 232 -18.45 -18.27 -6.69
N GLY A 233 -18.40 -17.94 -7.99
CA GLY A 233 -18.30 -16.57 -8.50
C GLY A 233 -16.87 -16.04 -8.50
N MET A 234 -16.59 -15.17 -9.46
CA MET A 234 -15.30 -14.48 -9.60
C MET A 234 -15.31 -13.19 -8.77
N LYS A 235 -14.26 -12.96 -8.01
CA LYS A 235 -14.08 -11.71 -7.24
C LYS A 235 -13.57 -10.60 -8.16
N LEU A 236 -14.32 -9.51 -8.26
CA LEU A 236 -13.90 -8.25 -8.86
C LEU A 236 -13.45 -7.28 -7.76
N TYR A 237 -12.27 -6.70 -7.94
CA TYR A 237 -11.74 -5.66 -7.06
C TYR A 237 -11.98 -4.29 -7.67
N VAL A 238 -12.79 -3.47 -7.00
CA VAL A 238 -13.05 -2.08 -7.35
C VAL A 238 -12.09 -1.21 -6.55
N VAL A 239 -11.10 -0.63 -7.21
CA VAL A 239 -9.88 -0.06 -6.64
C VAL A 239 -10.01 1.44 -6.44
N ASN A 240 -9.73 1.94 -5.23
CA ASN A 240 -9.62 3.38 -4.99
C ASN A 240 -8.27 3.88 -5.53
N THR A 241 -8.25 4.37 -6.77
CA THR A 241 -7.01 4.72 -7.46
C THR A 241 -6.29 5.90 -6.79
N ASP A 242 -7.01 6.87 -6.23
CA ASP A 242 -6.42 7.99 -5.51
C ASP A 242 -5.66 7.53 -4.26
N TYR A 243 -6.27 6.62 -3.47
CA TYR A 243 -5.62 6.04 -2.29
C TYR A 243 -4.31 5.33 -2.67
N TRP A 244 -4.35 4.51 -3.73
CA TRP A 244 -3.19 3.72 -4.13
C TRP A 244 -2.11 4.56 -4.81
N LYS A 245 -2.48 5.62 -5.55
CA LYS A 245 -1.52 6.62 -6.03
C LYS A 245 -0.81 7.28 -4.84
N ASP A 246 -1.56 7.71 -3.83
CA ASP A 246 -0.95 8.27 -2.61
C ASP A 246 0.01 7.29 -1.94
N PHE A 247 -0.40 6.03 -1.83
CA PHE A 247 0.38 4.96 -1.24
C PHE A 247 1.71 4.74 -1.96
N ILE A 248 1.70 4.61 -3.30
CA ILE A 248 2.92 4.33 -4.08
C ILE A 248 3.86 5.54 -4.12
N PHE A 249 3.34 6.75 -4.33
CA PHE A 249 4.18 7.94 -4.41
C PHE A 249 4.84 8.28 -3.08
N ALA A 250 4.15 8.03 -1.95
CA ALA A 250 4.74 8.20 -0.63
C ALA A 250 5.85 7.18 -0.30
N ARG A 251 5.98 6.11 -1.09
CA ARG A 251 6.93 5.01 -0.87
C ARG A 251 8.05 4.94 -1.90
N MET A 252 7.82 5.41 -3.11
CA MET A 252 8.85 5.47 -4.16
C MET A 252 9.90 6.55 -3.93
N VAL A 253 9.63 7.51 -3.04
CA VAL A 253 10.54 8.62 -2.68
C VAL A 253 11.19 8.45 -1.29
N ARG A 254 10.96 7.29 -0.65
CA ARG A 254 11.56 6.94 0.64
C ARG A 254 13.02 6.49 0.48
N PRO A 255 13.86 6.65 1.51
CA PRO A 255 15.19 6.06 1.53
C PRO A 255 15.18 4.56 1.23
N ALA A 256 16.19 4.08 0.50
CA ALA A 256 16.29 2.71 0.02
C ALA A 256 16.31 1.64 1.12
N ASN A 257 16.75 2.00 2.32
CA ASN A 257 16.87 1.10 3.47
C ASN A 257 15.66 1.12 4.41
N GLU A 258 14.62 1.89 4.11
CA GLU A 258 13.42 1.94 4.94
C GLU A 258 12.40 0.86 4.54
N PRO A 259 11.78 0.16 5.51
CA PRO A 259 10.66 -0.72 5.24
C PRO A 259 9.50 0.01 4.54
N GLY A 260 8.90 -0.66 3.57
CA GLY A 260 7.82 -0.12 2.75
C GLY A 260 8.29 0.69 1.55
N THR A 261 9.60 0.81 1.30
CA THR A 261 10.12 1.51 0.12
C THR A 261 9.81 0.73 -1.16
N ILE A 262 9.42 1.47 -2.20
CA ILE A 262 9.17 0.93 -3.53
C ILE A 262 10.38 1.23 -4.40
N HIS A 263 11.03 0.17 -4.88
CA HIS A 263 12.22 0.19 -5.70
C HIS A 263 11.90 -0.08 -7.17
N LEU A 264 12.66 0.57 -8.04
CA LEU A 264 12.87 0.15 -9.42
C LEU A 264 14.03 -0.86 -9.50
N PHE A 265 14.10 -1.67 -10.55
CA PHE A 265 15.30 -2.47 -10.82
C PHE A 265 16.49 -1.57 -11.18
N LYS A 266 17.70 -2.13 -11.16
CA LYS A 266 18.94 -1.45 -11.48
C LYS A 266 18.94 -0.86 -12.89
N ASP A 267 19.31 0.41 -13.01
CA ASP A 267 19.39 1.13 -14.28
C ASP A 267 18.04 1.14 -15.02
N CYS A 268 16.94 1.32 -14.28
CA CYS A 268 15.59 1.34 -14.85
C CYS A 268 15.44 2.45 -15.90
N PRO A 269 14.94 2.14 -17.12
CA PRO A 269 14.75 3.15 -18.16
C PRO A 269 13.82 4.28 -17.72
N GLU A 270 14.11 5.49 -18.22
CA GLU A 270 13.33 6.69 -17.91
C GLU A 270 11.85 6.56 -18.29
N GLU A 271 11.55 5.78 -19.34
CA GLU A 271 10.18 5.48 -19.80
C GLU A 271 9.23 5.06 -18.65
N TYR A 272 9.68 4.15 -17.77
CA TYR A 272 8.86 3.72 -16.63
C TYR A 272 8.56 4.89 -15.70
N SER A 273 9.57 5.71 -15.44
CA SER A 273 9.45 6.88 -14.57
C SER A 273 8.61 8.00 -15.21
N GLU A 274 8.64 8.16 -16.54
CA GLU A 274 7.79 9.10 -17.27
C GLU A 274 6.31 8.73 -17.16
N HIS A 275 5.99 7.43 -17.26
CA HIS A 275 4.62 6.95 -17.04
C HIS A 275 4.15 7.25 -15.61
N LEU A 276 5.00 7.03 -14.59
CA LEU A 276 4.66 7.39 -13.22
C LEU A 276 4.40 8.90 -13.07
N ARG A 277 5.23 9.75 -13.70
CA ARG A 277 5.12 11.22 -13.58
C ARG A 277 4.04 11.83 -14.47
N SER A 278 3.23 11.03 -15.17
CA SER A 278 2.20 11.53 -16.11
C SER A 278 1.05 12.27 -15.41
N GLU A 279 0.88 12.09 -14.11
CA GLU A 279 -0.15 12.72 -13.29
C GLU A 279 0.44 13.44 -12.07
N GLU A 280 -0.28 14.44 -11.56
CA GLU A 280 0.05 15.11 -10.30
C GLU A 280 -1.21 15.52 -9.51
N LYS A 281 -1.04 15.82 -8.21
CA LYS A 281 -2.12 16.27 -7.34
C LYS A 281 -2.47 17.75 -7.56
N GLN A 282 -3.59 18.03 -8.20
CA GLN A 282 -4.04 19.40 -8.43
C GLN A 282 -5.13 19.80 -7.43
N GLU A 283 -5.05 21.04 -6.92
CA GLU A 283 -6.12 21.66 -6.15
C GLU A 283 -7.26 22.07 -7.08
N ILE A 284 -8.42 21.47 -6.89
CA ILE A 284 -9.63 21.75 -7.64
C ILE A 284 -10.59 22.49 -6.74
N ARG A 285 -10.85 23.73 -7.10
CA ARG A 285 -11.83 24.56 -6.41
C ARG A 285 -13.19 24.39 -7.04
N ASN A 286 -14.15 23.93 -6.25
CA ASN A 286 -15.55 23.92 -6.64
C ASN A 286 -16.05 25.37 -6.72
N VAL A 287 -16.39 25.82 -7.93
CA VAL A 287 -16.82 27.20 -8.20
C VAL A 287 -18.11 27.57 -7.45
N LYS A 288 -18.98 26.59 -7.17
CA LYS A 288 -20.29 26.82 -6.52
C LYS A 288 -20.20 26.84 -5.00
N THR A 289 -19.46 25.91 -4.41
CA THR A 289 -19.37 25.77 -2.94
C THR A 289 -18.14 26.45 -2.35
N GLY A 290 -17.17 26.83 -3.19
CA GLY A 290 -15.87 27.33 -2.75
C GLY A 290 -14.95 26.26 -2.16
N ALA A 291 -15.42 25.02 -2.01
CA ALA A 291 -14.65 23.91 -1.45
C ALA A 291 -13.45 23.59 -2.35
N VAL A 292 -12.30 23.33 -1.73
CA VAL A 292 -11.07 22.90 -2.41
C VAL A 292 -10.87 21.43 -2.15
N THR A 293 -10.72 20.64 -3.20
CA THR A 293 -10.38 19.21 -3.15
C THR A 293 -9.08 18.98 -3.87
N VAL A 294 -8.23 18.10 -3.36
CA VAL A 294 -6.99 17.70 -4.05
C VAL A 294 -7.26 16.41 -4.79
N GLN A 295 -6.97 16.36 -6.10
CA GLN A 295 -7.19 15.18 -6.93
C GLN A 295 -5.98 14.91 -7.82
N TRP A 296 -5.70 13.65 -8.09
CA TRP A 296 -4.78 13.26 -9.16
C TRP A 296 -5.35 13.65 -10.52
N LYS A 297 -4.56 14.36 -11.32
CA LYS A 297 -4.92 14.78 -12.66
C LYS A 297 -3.76 14.55 -13.64
N PRO A 298 -4.05 14.09 -14.86
CA PRO A 298 -3.09 14.10 -15.96
C PRO A 298 -2.48 15.47 -16.20
N LEU A 299 -1.19 15.47 -16.54
CA LEU A 299 -0.47 16.68 -16.97
C LEU A 299 -0.77 17.05 -18.42
N THR A 300 -1.12 16.07 -19.25
CA THR A 300 -1.47 16.25 -20.66
C THR A 300 -2.87 15.69 -20.94
N SER A 301 -3.45 16.05 -22.09
CA SER A 301 -4.77 15.53 -22.50
C SER A 301 -4.73 14.06 -22.93
N HIS A 302 -3.55 13.55 -23.31
CA HIS A 302 -3.30 12.18 -23.72
C HIS A 302 -2.05 11.67 -22.98
N PRO A 303 -2.16 11.44 -21.66
CA PRO A 303 -1.03 10.93 -20.90
C PRO A 303 -0.75 9.49 -21.29
N THR A 304 0.52 9.12 -21.39
CA THR A 304 0.91 7.70 -21.41
C THR A 304 1.16 7.31 -19.95
N ASN A 305 0.12 6.81 -19.29
CA ASN A 305 0.12 6.53 -17.84
C ASN A 305 -0.07 5.04 -17.52
N HIS A 306 -0.01 4.16 -18.52
CA HIS A 306 -0.34 2.74 -18.36
C HIS A 306 0.45 2.05 -17.25
N LEU A 307 1.75 2.40 -17.08
CA LEU A 307 2.59 1.81 -16.04
C LEU A 307 2.32 2.38 -14.64
N LEU A 308 1.76 3.59 -14.55
CA LEU A 308 1.22 4.13 -13.31
C LEU A 308 -0.02 3.34 -12.88
N ASP A 309 -0.92 3.07 -13.82
CA ASP A 309 -2.14 2.31 -13.55
C ASP A 309 -1.82 0.84 -13.20
N THR A 310 -0.87 0.20 -13.89
CA THR A 310 -0.39 -1.12 -13.47
C THR A 310 0.19 -1.08 -12.07
N CYS A 311 1.04 -0.09 -11.72
CA CYS A 311 1.62 0.00 -10.39
C CYS A 311 0.57 0.19 -9.28
N VAL A 312 -0.47 0.98 -9.54
CA VAL A 312 -1.63 1.14 -8.67
C VAL A 312 -2.35 -0.19 -8.44
N TYR A 313 -2.64 -0.93 -9.51
CA TYR A 313 -3.30 -2.22 -9.40
C TYR A 313 -2.42 -3.26 -8.73
N ASN A 314 -1.12 -3.27 -8.99
CA ASN A 314 -0.16 -4.16 -8.36
C ASN A 314 -0.15 -4.01 -6.84
N ALA A 315 -0.06 -2.77 -6.35
CA ALA A 315 -0.06 -2.48 -4.92
C ALA A 315 -1.37 -2.92 -4.24
N MET A 316 -2.51 -2.75 -4.92
CA MET A 316 -3.80 -3.24 -4.44
C MET A 316 -3.85 -4.78 -4.37
N VAL A 317 -3.40 -5.47 -5.42
CA VAL A 317 -3.38 -6.93 -5.45
C VAL A 317 -2.46 -7.48 -4.36
N ALA A 318 -1.31 -6.85 -4.13
CA ALA A 318 -0.38 -7.20 -3.05
C ALA A 318 -1.02 -7.12 -1.66
N ASP A 319 -1.81 -6.07 -1.38
CA ASP A 319 -2.57 -5.99 -0.12
C ASP A 319 -3.65 -7.06 -0.02
N SER A 320 -4.32 -7.38 -1.14
CA SER A 320 -5.37 -8.41 -1.17
C SER A 320 -4.87 -9.82 -0.84
N VAL A 321 -3.59 -10.11 -1.11
CA VAL A 321 -2.93 -11.39 -0.76
C VAL A 321 -2.18 -11.34 0.57
N GLY A 322 -2.23 -10.21 1.29
CA GLY A 322 -1.70 -10.10 2.64
C GLY A 322 -0.20 -9.82 2.73
N VAL A 323 0.42 -9.18 1.73
CA VAL A 323 1.86 -8.80 1.75
C VAL A 323 2.26 -8.04 3.03
N LYS A 324 1.36 -7.26 3.62
CA LYS A 324 1.59 -6.55 4.90
C LYS A 324 1.91 -7.45 6.09
N TYR A 325 1.67 -8.76 5.96
CA TYR A 325 1.96 -9.76 6.99
C TYR A 325 3.24 -10.55 6.70
N LEU A 326 4.00 -10.21 5.64
CA LEU A 326 5.28 -10.85 5.37
C LEU A 326 6.23 -10.66 6.56
N PRO A 327 6.84 -11.75 7.07
CA PRO A 327 7.84 -11.65 8.12
C PRO A 327 9.11 -10.96 7.59
N GLU A 328 9.92 -10.47 8.53
CA GLU A 328 11.27 -10.02 8.20
C GLU A 328 12.11 -11.20 7.72
N TYR A 329 12.87 -11.00 6.64
CA TYR A 329 13.72 -12.06 6.09
C TYR A 329 15.00 -12.14 6.93
N ASN A 330 15.23 -13.28 7.57
CA ASN A 330 16.44 -13.54 8.35
C ASN A 330 17.38 -14.43 7.52
N LEU A 331 18.57 -13.93 7.21
CA LEU A 331 19.59 -14.69 6.48
C LEU A 331 20.16 -15.87 7.30
N ASP A 332 20.13 -15.76 8.64
CA ASP A 332 20.78 -16.73 9.54
C ASP A 332 20.03 -18.06 9.69
N THR A 333 18.76 -18.16 9.27
CA THR A 333 17.97 -19.39 9.43
C THR A 333 18.11 -20.38 8.29
N ASP A 334 18.54 -19.93 7.09
CA ASP A 334 18.63 -20.80 5.91
C ASP A 334 19.96 -21.61 5.87
N GLU A 335 20.96 -21.26 6.70
CA GLU A 335 22.22 -22.01 6.81
C GLU A 335 22.15 -23.21 7.77
N GLU A 336 21.22 -23.25 8.74
CA GLU A 336 21.14 -24.34 9.73
C GLU A 336 20.33 -25.57 9.25
N ASP A 337 19.49 -25.41 8.21
CA ASP A 337 18.60 -26.48 7.72
C ASP A 337 19.26 -27.39 6.66
N GLU A 338 20.40 -27.03 6.06
CA GLU A 338 21.10 -27.90 5.10
C GLU A 338 22.09 -28.91 5.74
N ASP A 339 22.50 -28.72 7.01
CA ASP A 339 23.55 -29.52 7.64
C ASP A 339 23.04 -30.67 8.54
N THR A 340 21.71 -30.82 8.74
CA THR A 340 21.16 -31.82 9.68
C THR A 340 20.63 -33.11 9.05
N ASP A 341 20.51 -33.21 7.71
CA ASP A 341 19.93 -34.38 7.04
C ASP A 341 20.97 -35.38 6.45
N ALA A 342 22.27 -35.14 6.63
CA ALA A 342 23.34 -35.99 6.08
C ALA A 342 23.95 -37.02 7.04
N GLU A 343 23.65 -36.98 8.34
CA GLU A 343 24.27 -37.86 9.35
C GLU A 343 23.24 -38.61 10.23
N ASP A 344 22.33 -39.41 9.65
CA ASP A 344 21.69 -40.47 10.46
C ASP A 344 21.22 -41.74 9.69
N PHE A 345 21.66 -41.92 8.44
CA PHE A 345 21.37 -43.13 7.65
C PHE A 345 22.53 -44.12 7.63
N ASN A 346 23.18 -44.40 8.76
CA ASN A 346 24.11 -45.54 8.84
C ASN A 346 24.42 -46.03 10.27
N ALA A 347 23.41 -46.46 11.02
CA ALA A 347 23.64 -47.42 12.09
C ALA A 347 22.39 -48.27 12.39
N ASP A 348 22.62 -49.57 12.54
CA ASP A 348 21.74 -50.54 13.18
C ASP A 348 20.60 -51.19 12.38
N SER A 349 21.00 -52.01 11.41
CA SER A 349 20.23 -53.18 10.95
C SER A 349 20.97 -54.50 11.21
N ARG A 350 21.27 -54.83 12.48
CA ARG A 350 21.64 -56.22 12.87
C ARG A 350 21.16 -56.58 14.28
N GLY A 351 20.12 -57.42 14.33
CA GLY A 351 20.00 -58.41 15.41
C GLY A 351 18.66 -58.46 16.14
N TRP A 352 17.62 -58.98 15.50
CA TRP A 352 16.49 -59.62 16.20
C TRP A 352 16.29 -61.03 15.63
N PHE A 353 17.04 -61.99 16.16
CA PHE A 353 16.71 -63.42 16.19
C PHE A 353 17.55 -64.09 17.29
N SER A 354 16.98 -64.21 18.50
CA SER A 354 16.97 -65.39 19.38
C SER A 354 16.32 -65.05 20.70
#